data_AF-B3V9N7-F1
#
_entry.id   AF-B3V9N7-F1
#
_cell.length_a   1.000
_cell.length_b   1.000
_cell.length_c   1.000
_cell.angle_alpha   90.00
_cell.angle_beta   90.00
_cell.angle_gamma   90.00
#
_symmetry.space_group_name_H-M   'P 1'
#
loop_
_entity.id
_entity.type
_entity.pdbx_description
1 polymer ?
#
loop_
_entity_poly.entity_id
_entity_poly.type
_entity_poly.pdbx_seq_one_letter_code
_entity_poly.pdbx_strand_id
1 'polypeptide(L)'
;IGIMAHIDAGKTTTTERILYYTGISYKIGEVHDGAATMDWMEEEQKRGITITSAATTCFWKGHQINLIDTPGHVDFTVEVERNLRVLDGAVAVFDGKEGVEPQSEQVWRQATKYDVPRICFVNKVDKLGADFFFTVQTIRDRLGAEPLPIQLPIGSENDFIGVIDLVRMKALTWRGEVQKGEDYTVEEIPEDLKEQAEEYRLALVEKVAESDDELMELYLSGEELTEEQIKKGIREIVRTGAAYPVLCGSAFKNKGVQPML
;
A
#
# COMPACT_ATOMS: atom_id res chain seq x y z
N ILE A 1 -10.05 -6.68 -5.43
CA ILE A 1 -8.95 -5.69 -5.52
C ILE A 1 -7.80 -6.27 -6.33
N GLY A 2 -7.02 -5.43 -7.00
CA GLY A 2 -5.80 -5.86 -7.69
C GLY A 2 -4.54 -5.24 -7.10
N ILE A 3 -3.42 -5.96 -7.19
CA ILE A 3 -2.11 -5.40 -6.85
C ILE A 3 -1.46 -4.98 -8.17
N MET A 4 -1.13 -3.70 -8.28
CA MET A 4 -0.53 -3.10 -9.46
C MET A 4 0.84 -2.53 -9.12
N ALA A 5 1.84 -2.85 -9.92
CA ALA A 5 3.20 -2.33 -9.73
C ALA A 5 4.00 -2.51 -11.01
N HIS A 6 5.10 -1.78 -11.15
CA HIS A 6 6.10 -2.14 -12.16
C HIS A 6 6.91 -3.37 -11.69
N ILE A 7 7.77 -3.89 -12.58
CA ILE A 7 8.63 -5.05 -12.30
C ILE A 7 9.51 -4.77 -11.08
N ASP A 8 9.78 -5.77 -10.26
CA ASP A 8 10.60 -5.68 -9.05
C ASP A 8 10.06 -4.80 -7.92
N ALA A 9 9.04 -3.95 -8.05
CA ALA A 9 8.46 -3.19 -6.92
C ALA A 9 7.98 -4.06 -5.74
N GLY A 10 7.85 -5.38 -5.94
CA GLY A 10 7.47 -6.36 -4.92
C GLY A 10 5.97 -6.64 -4.88
N LYS A 11 5.30 -6.54 -6.04
CA LYS A 11 3.90 -6.92 -6.25
C LYS A 11 3.62 -8.35 -5.81
N THR A 12 4.31 -9.33 -6.39
CA THR A 12 4.12 -10.75 -6.08
C THR A 12 4.45 -11.05 -4.62
N THR A 13 5.52 -10.48 -4.06
CA THR A 13 5.84 -10.62 -2.64
C THR A 13 4.70 -10.09 -1.76
N THR A 14 4.15 -8.93 -2.08
CA THR A 14 3.00 -8.36 -1.37
C THR A 14 1.78 -9.27 -1.47
N THR A 15 1.45 -9.75 -2.68
CA THR A 15 0.37 -10.70 -2.94
C THR A 15 0.51 -11.98 -2.11
N GLU A 16 1.70 -12.60 -2.08
CA GLU A 16 1.95 -13.80 -1.27
C GLU A 16 1.81 -13.55 0.24
N ARG A 17 2.24 -12.38 0.74
CA ARG A 17 2.00 -12.00 2.15
C ARG A 17 0.52 -11.83 2.45
N ILE A 18 -0.27 -11.26 1.53
CA ILE A 18 -1.73 -11.17 1.68
C ILE A 18 -2.36 -12.56 1.80
N LEU A 19 -2.01 -13.48 0.90
CA LEU A 19 -2.53 -14.85 0.92
C LEU A 19 -2.19 -15.59 2.20
N TYR A 20 -1.02 -15.33 2.77
CA TYR A 20 -0.61 -15.92 4.03
C TYR A 20 -1.36 -15.33 5.23
N TYR A 21 -1.43 -14.01 5.36
CA TYR A 21 -2.12 -13.37 6.49
C TYR A 21 -3.62 -13.68 6.50
N THR A 22 -4.22 -13.90 5.34
CA THR A 22 -5.62 -14.31 5.21
C THR A 22 -5.83 -15.82 5.38
N GLY A 23 -4.76 -16.59 5.63
CA GLY A 23 -4.82 -18.03 5.91
C GLY A 23 -5.11 -18.91 4.68
N ILE A 24 -5.09 -18.36 3.47
CA ILE A 24 -5.28 -19.12 2.23
C ILE A 24 -4.05 -19.96 1.90
N SER A 25 -2.86 -19.39 2.08
CA SER A 25 -1.62 -20.13 1.93
C SER A 25 -0.99 -20.42 3.29
N TYR A 26 -0.67 -21.70 3.54
CA TYR A 26 0.06 -22.15 4.73
C TYR A 26 1.59 -22.09 4.56
N LYS A 27 2.07 -21.70 3.37
CA LYS A 27 3.49 -21.47 3.07
C LYS A 27 3.63 -20.20 2.24
N ILE A 28 4.41 -19.23 2.72
CA ILE A 28 4.75 -18.11 1.84
C ILE A 28 5.80 -18.59 0.85
N GLY A 29 5.46 -18.59 -0.43
CA GLY A 29 6.41 -18.79 -1.51
C GLY A 29 7.29 -17.54 -1.68
N GLU A 30 8.60 -17.73 -1.79
CA GLU A 30 9.50 -16.65 -2.23
C GLU A 30 9.68 -16.75 -3.74
N VAL A 31 9.57 -15.60 -4.42
CA VAL A 31 9.71 -15.50 -5.88
C VAL A 31 11.12 -15.95 -6.29
N HIS A 32 12.14 -15.64 -5.49
CA HIS A 32 13.54 -16.02 -5.73
C HIS A 32 13.79 -17.53 -5.65
N ASP A 33 12.95 -18.27 -4.92
CA ASP A 33 13.06 -19.72 -4.75
C ASP A 33 12.15 -20.49 -5.72
N GLY A 34 11.43 -19.80 -6.61
CA GLY A 34 10.46 -20.40 -7.54
C GLY A 34 9.23 -21.00 -6.85
N ALA A 35 8.96 -20.64 -5.59
CA ALA A 35 7.93 -21.25 -4.77
C ALA A 35 6.64 -20.40 -4.63
N ALA A 36 6.57 -19.25 -5.31
CA ALA A 36 5.42 -18.34 -5.27
C ALA A 36 4.14 -19.06 -5.76
N THR A 37 3.06 -18.94 -4.97
CA THR A 37 1.80 -19.65 -5.22
C THR A 37 1.08 -19.10 -6.46
N MET A 38 1.23 -17.79 -6.73
CA MET A 38 0.54 -17.11 -7.83
C MET A 38 1.27 -17.24 -9.19
N ASP A 39 2.59 -17.40 -9.18
CA ASP A 39 3.41 -17.61 -10.38
C ASP A 39 3.50 -19.13 -10.67
N TRP A 40 2.44 -19.70 -11.23
CA TRP A 40 2.31 -21.15 -11.43
C TRP A 40 2.96 -21.65 -12.73
N MET A 41 3.25 -20.77 -13.70
CA MET A 41 3.92 -21.15 -14.94
C MET A 41 5.42 -21.29 -14.73
N GLU A 42 6.05 -22.32 -15.32
CA GLU A 42 7.51 -22.50 -15.23
C GLU A 42 8.30 -21.29 -15.75
N GLU A 43 7.76 -20.56 -16.73
CA GLU A 43 8.41 -19.37 -17.27
C GLU A 43 8.35 -18.18 -16.31
N GLU A 44 7.27 -18.05 -15.53
CA GLU A 44 7.13 -17.04 -14.46
C GLU A 44 8.15 -17.33 -13.36
N GLN A 45 8.23 -18.58 -12.90
CA GLN A 45 9.19 -19.02 -11.88
C GLN A 45 10.65 -18.85 -12.32
N LYS A 46 10.97 -19.18 -13.58
CA LYS A 46 12.33 -19.04 -14.14
C LYS A 46 12.76 -17.58 -14.27
N ARG A 47 11.82 -16.67 -14.52
CA ARG A 47 12.10 -15.26 -14.79
C ARG A 47 11.84 -14.34 -13.59
N GLY A 48 11.17 -14.83 -12.55
CA GLY A 48 10.79 -14.04 -11.38
C GLY A 48 9.79 -12.92 -11.68
N ILE A 49 8.95 -13.09 -12.71
CA ILE A 49 7.94 -12.11 -13.13
C ILE A 49 6.58 -12.79 -13.30
N THR A 50 5.51 -12.07 -12.95
CA THR A 50 4.13 -12.49 -13.26
C THR A 50 3.81 -12.19 -14.72
N ILE A 51 3.39 -13.22 -15.46
CA ILE A 51 3.02 -13.16 -16.87
C ILE A 51 1.51 -13.22 -17.01
N THR A 52 0.85 -14.12 -16.26
CA THR A 52 -0.60 -14.33 -16.26
C THR A 52 -1.25 -13.97 -14.95
N SER A 53 -2.49 -13.53 -15.04
CA SER A 53 -3.27 -13.07 -13.89
C SER A 53 -3.90 -14.24 -13.17
N ALA A 54 -3.58 -14.39 -11.89
CA ALA A 54 -4.23 -15.35 -11.00
C ALA A 54 -5.25 -14.63 -10.11
N ALA A 55 -6.41 -15.25 -9.92
CA ALA A 55 -7.47 -14.76 -9.05
C ALA A 55 -7.66 -15.70 -7.86
N THR A 56 -7.62 -15.16 -6.65
CA THR A 56 -7.77 -15.92 -5.40
C THR A 56 -8.71 -15.20 -4.46
N THR A 57 -9.67 -15.93 -3.88
CA THR A 57 -10.55 -15.41 -2.84
C THR A 57 -9.92 -15.62 -1.47
N CYS A 58 -9.88 -14.56 -0.66
CA CYS A 58 -9.41 -14.60 0.71
C CYS A 58 -10.35 -13.85 1.67
N PHE A 59 -10.19 -14.06 2.98
CA PHE A 59 -11.03 -13.43 4.00
C PHE A 59 -10.17 -12.67 5.00
N TRP A 60 -10.54 -11.43 5.30
CA TRP A 60 -9.85 -10.59 6.28
C TRP A 60 -10.86 -9.83 7.13
N LYS A 61 -10.80 -10.01 8.46
CA LYS A 61 -11.66 -9.31 9.44
C LYS A 61 -13.16 -9.31 9.09
N GLY A 62 -13.67 -10.44 8.58
CA GLY A 62 -15.08 -10.58 8.19
C GLY A 62 -15.43 -10.07 6.79
N HIS A 63 -14.45 -9.56 6.03
CA HIS A 63 -14.61 -9.15 4.64
C HIS A 63 -14.08 -10.21 3.68
N GLN A 64 -14.80 -10.45 2.59
CA GLN A 64 -14.33 -11.26 1.48
C GLN A 64 -13.57 -10.37 0.49
N ILE A 65 -12.34 -10.75 0.16
CA ILE A 65 -11.48 -10.06 -0.79
C ILE A 65 -11.21 -11.00 -1.96
N ASN A 66 -11.55 -10.58 -3.18
CA ASN A 66 -11.12 -11.28 -4.39
C ASN A 66 -9.88 -10.57 -4.92
N LEU A 67 -8.72 -11.21 -4.80
CA LEU A 67 -7.43 -10.69 -5.18
C LEU A 67 -7.12 -11.11 -6.62
N ILE A 68 -6.78 -10.14 -7.47
CA ILE A 68 -6.27 -10.39 -8.81
C ILE A 68 -4.83 -9.88 -8.88
N ASP A 69 -3.88 -10.79 -9.07
CA ASP A 69 -2.49 -10.39 -9.29
C ASP A 69 -2.30 -9.99 -10.75
N THR A 70 -1.95 -8.73 -11.00
CA THR A 70 -1.89 -8.17 -12.38
C THR A 70 -0.45 -8.18 -12.90
N PRO A 71 -0.18 -8.41 -14.20
CA PRO A 71 1.18 -8.32 -14.73
C PRO A 71 1.79 -6.94 -14.49
N GLY A 72 3.07 -6.89 -14.10
CA GLY A 72 3.76 -5.62 -13.81
C GLY A 72 4.61 -5.09 -14.97
N HIS A 73 4.73 -5.88 -16.04
CA HIS A 73 5.53 -5.53 -17.22
C HIS A 73 4.65 -4.86 -18.27
N VAL A 74 5.17 -3.77 -18.85
CA VAL A 74 4.55 -3.00 -19.93
C VAL A 74 4.25 -3.82 -21.20
N ASP A 75 4.87 -4.98 -21.37
CA ASP A 75 4.68 -5.83 -22.54
C ASP A 75 3.37 -6.62 -22.48
N PHE A 76 2.75 -6.70 -21.29
CA PHE A 76 1.46 -7.37 -21.05
C PHE A 76 0.31 -6.38 -20.88
N THR A 77 0.38 -5.22 -21.53
CA THR A 77 -0.63 -4.14 -21.46
C THR A 77 -2.07 -4.61 -21.65
N VAL A 78 -2.33 -5.53 -22.58
CA VAL A 78 -3.69 -6.06 -22.85
C VAL A 78 -4.27 -6.76 -21.62
N GLU A 79 -3.45 -7.50 -20.88
CA GLU A 79 -3.86 -8.23 -19.70
C GLU A 79 -4.05 -7.31 -18.51
N VAL A 80 -3.16 -6.34 -18.32
CA VAL A 80 -3.31 -5.27 -17.31
C VAL A 80 -4.61 -4.48 -17.54
N GLU A 81 -4.89 -4.05 -18.77
CA GLU A 81 -6.13 -3.35 -19.09
C GLU A 81 -7.38 -4.21 -18.83
N ARG A 82 -7.32 -5.51 -19.14
CA ARG A 82 -8.45 -6.42 -18.90
C ARG A 82 -8.75 -6.54 -17.41
N ASN A 83 -7.73 -6.66 -16.57
CA ASN A 83 -7.92 -6.76 -15.12
C ASN A 83 -8.47 -5.47 -14.52
N LEU A 84 -7.89 -4.32 -14.90
CA LEU A 84 -8.30 -3.02 -14.37
C LEU A 84 -9.79 -2.71 -14.62
N ARG A 85 -10.37 -3.23 -15.70
CA ARG A 85 -11.81 -3.08 -16.00
C ARG A 85 -12.76 -3.86 -15.08
N VAL A 86 -12.24 -4.84 -14.34
CA VAL A 86 -13.04 -5.74 -13.48
C VAL A 86 -12.79 -5.46 -12.00
N LEU A 87 -11.78 -4.67 -11.68
CA LEU A 87 -11.38 -4.37 -10.31
C LEU A 87 -12.21 -3.22 -9.72
N ASP A 88 -12.81 -3.46 -8.56
CA ASP A 88 -13.46 -2.40 -7.75
C ASP A 88 -12.44 -1.44 -7.10
N GLY A 89 -11.17 -1.81 -7.08
CA GLY A 89 -10.08 -0.99 -6.57
C GLY A 89 -8.72 -1.69 -6.64
N ALA A 90 -7.65 -0.93 -6.45
CA ALA A 90 -6.28 -1.43 -6.57
C ALA A 90 -5.35 -0.92 -5.45
N VAL A 91 -4.26 -1.67 -5.24
CA VAL A 91 -3.11 -1.25 -4.43
C VAL A 91 -1.95 -1.01 -5.37
N ALA A 92 -1.52 0.24 -5.50
CA ALA A 92 -0.35 0.64 -6.27
C ALA A 92 0.91 0.50 -5.43
N VAL A 93 1.77 -0.46 -5.77
CA VAL A 93 3.01 -0.75 -5.05
C VAL A 93 4.16 0.01 -5.68
N PHE A 94 4.91 0.75 -4.87
CA PHE A 94 6.10 1.49 -5.28
C PHE A 94 7.33 0.96 -4.55
N ASP A 95 8.50 1.00 -5.21
CA ASP A 95 9.77 0.71 -4.56
C ASP A 95 10.19 1.95 -3.75
N GLY A 96 10.37 1.80 -2.43
CA GLY A 96 10.71 2.91 -1.54
C GLY A 96 12.05 3.57 -1.83
N LYS A 97 12.93 2.94 -2.61
CA LYS A 97 14.20 3.53 -3.04
C LYS A 97 14.08 4.28 -4.36
N GLU A 98 13.45 3.67 -5.36
CA GLU A 98 13.40 4.23 -6.72
C GLU A 98 12.20 5.17 -6.92
N GLY A 99 11.18 5.09 -6.06
CA GLY A 99 9.98 5.89 -6.12
C GLY A 99 9.10 5.53 -7.33
N VAL A 100 8.55 6.55 -8.00
CA VAL A 100 7.80 6.36 -9.24
C VAL A 100 8.74 6.23 -10.43
N GLU A 101 8.73 5.08 -11.10
CA GLU A 101 9.49 4.84 -12.33
C GLU A 101 8.64 5.04 -13.61
N PRO A 102 9.24 5.25 -14.79
CA PRO A 102 8.50 5.43 -16.05
C PRO A 102 7.47 4.32 -16.35
N GLN A 103 7.77 3.09 -15.93
CA GLN A 103 6.86 1.95 -16.05
C GLN A 103 5.70 2.05 -15.06
N SER A 104 5.92 2.58 -13.86
CA SER A 104 4.85 2.85 -12.89
C SER A 104 3.85 3.86 -13.42
N GLU A 105 4.32 4.89 -14.13
CA GLU A 105 3.46 5.89 -14.78
C GLU A 105 2.50 5.25 -15.79
N GLN A 106 2.96 4.26 -16.55
CA GLN A 106 2.11 3.58 -17.53
C GLN A 106 0.99 2.78 -16.86
N VAL A 107 1.32 2.00 -15.83
CA VAL A 107 0.31 1.23 -15.08
C VAL A 107 -0.66 2.18 -14.36
N TRP A 108 -0.15 3.27 -13.79
CA TRP A 108 -0.97 4.30 -13.16
C TRP A 108 -1.95 4.94 -14.15
N ARG A 109 -1.49 5.30 -15.35
CA ARG A 109 -2.32 5.89 -16.40
C ARG A 109 -3.42 4.95 -16.86
N GLN A 110 -3.14 3.65 -16.94
CA GLN A 110 -4.14 2.63 -17.28
C GLN A 110 -5.22 2.55 -16.21
N ALA A 111 -4.85 2.53 -14.93
CA ALA A 111 -5.82 2.52 -13.84
C ALA A 111 -6.65 3.82 -13.82
N THR A 112 -6.07 4.97 -14.20
CA THR A 112 -6.80 6.24 -14.31
C THR A 112 -7.79 6.24 -15.48
N LYS A 113 -7.43 5.64 -16.62
CA LYS A 113 -8.33 5.49 -17.78
C LYS A 113 -9.62 4.72 -17.47
N TYR A 114 -9.59 3.85 -16.47
CA TYR A 114 -10.73 3.02 -16.04
C TYR A 114 -11.32 3.46 -14.70
N ASP A 115 -10.93 4.65 -14.20
CA ASP A 115 -11.42 5.23 -12.93
C ASP A 115 -11.31 4.26 -11.74
N VAL A 116 -10.24 3.45 -11.71
CA VAL A 116 -10.05 2.46 -10.64
C VAL A 116 -9.61 3.18 -9.36
N PRO A 117 -10.42 3.16 -8.28
CA PRO A 117 -10.04 3.70 -6.98
C PRO A 117 -8.82 2.97 -6.45
N ARG A 118 -7.86 3.67 -5.85
CA ARG A 118 -6.62 3.02 -5.41
C ARG A 118 -5.96 3.68 -4.22
N ILE A 119 -5.17 2.87 -3.53
CA ILE A 119 -4.24 3.31 -2.47
C ILE A 119 -2.80 3.06 -2.93
N CYS A 120 -1.85 3.74 -2.32
CA CYS A 120 -0.43 3.60 -2.58
C CYS A 120 0.24 2.83 -1.43
N PHE A 121 1.07 1.86 -1.75
CA PHE A 121 1.90 1.12 -0.78
C PHE A 121 3.37 1.27 -1.15
N VAL A 122 4.10 2.04 -0.35
CA VAL A 122 5.56 2.19 -0.47
C VAL A 122 6.21 0.96 0.17
N ASN A 123 6.64 0.04 -0.67
CA ASN A 123 7.26 -1.21 -0.26
C ASN A 123 8.78 -1.07 -0.16
N LYS A 124 9.45 -2.09 0.39
CA LYS A 124 10.92 -2.17 0.49
C LYS A 124 11.55 -0.99 1.24
N VAL A 125 10.85 -0.43 2.22
CA VAL A 125 11.41 0.60 3.11
C VAL A 125 12.59 0.11 3.95
N ASP A 126 12.84 -1.21 3.94
CA ASP A 126 13.98 -1.86 4.57
C ASP A 126 15.27 -1.84 3.72
N LYS A 127 15.21 -1.39 2.46
CA LYS A 127 16.40 -1.33 1.59
C LYS A 127 17.25 -0.10 1.85
N LEU A 128 18.56 -0.24 1.64
CA LEU A 128 19.51 0.87 1.63
C LEU A 128 19.09 1.93 0.61
N GLY A 129 19.01 3.18 1.04
CA GLY A 129 18.56 4.32 0.23
C GLY A 129 17.04 4.40 0.06
N ALA A 130 16.25 3.60 0.79
CA ALA A 130 14.81 3.77 0.81
C ALA A 130 14.43 5.08 1.50
N ASP A 131 13.60 5.87 0.83
CA ASP A 131 13.10 7.15 1.31
C ASP A 131 11.60 7.27 0.99
N PHE A 132 10.81 7.20 2.06
CA PHE A 132 9.36 7.31 1.99
C PHE A 132 8.92 8.67 1.45
N PHE A 133 9.54 9.76 1.92
CA PHE A 133 9.15 11.12 1.55
C PHE A 133 9.54 11.42 0.10
N PHE A 134 10.70 10.94 -0.35
CA PHE A 134 11.06 10.96 -1.76
C PHE A 134 10.02 10.23 -2.62
N THR A 135 9.61 9.03 -2.22
CA THR A 135 8.60 8.26 -2.95
C THR A 135 7.27 9.03 -3.02
N VAL A 136 6.78 9.57 -1.90
CA VAL A 136 5.59 10.43 -1.84
C VAL A 136 5.71 11.62 -2.79
N GLN A 137 6.86 12.29 -2.80
CA GLN A 137 7.10 13.42 -3.70
C GLN A 137 7.08 13.01 -5.17
N THR A 138 7.67 11.87 -5.53
CA THR A 138 7.61 11.36 -6.91
C THR A 138 6.20 10.95 -7.36
N ILE A 139 5.34 10.49 -6.44
CA ILE A 139 3.91 10.25 -6.72
C ILE A 139 3.24 11.56 -7.16
N ARG A 140 3.53 12.66 -6.47
CA ARG A 140 3.02 13.98 -6.85
C ARG A 140 3.58 14.45 -8.19
N ASP A 141 4.91 14.48 -8.31
CA ASP A 141 5.58 15.16 -9.43
C ASP A 141 5.49 14.38 -10.75
N ARG A 142 5.57 13.05 -10.71
CA ARG A 142 5.61 12.22 -11.92
C ARG A 142 4.23 11.73 -12.35
N LEU A 143 3.36 11.39 -11.40
CA LEU A 143 2.01 10.90 -11.71
C LEU A 143 0.98 12.03 -11.81
N GLY A 144 1.29 13.23 -11.32
CA GLY A 144 0.30 14.32 -11.18
C GLY A 144 -0.84 13.94 -10.25
N ALA A 145 -0.58 13.06 -9.28
CA ALA A 145 -1.55 12.58 -8.29
C ALA A 145 -1.38 13.34 -6.97
N GLU A 146 -2.43 13.42 -6.16
CA GLU A 146 -2.32 14.00 -4.81
C GLU A 146 -2.08 12.88 -3.78
N PRO A 147 -0.83 12.63 -3.32
CA PRO A 147 -0.58 11.64 -2.29
C PRO A 147 -1.08 12.14 -0.93
N LEU A 148 -1.70 11.24 -0.16
CA LEU A 148 -2.18 11.51 1.18
C LEU A 148 -1.54 10.51 2.17
N PRO A 149 -0.38 10.80 2.75
CA PRO A 149 0.23 9.92 3.74
C PRO A 149 -0.73 9.68 4.92
N ILE A 150 -1.10 8.43 5.13
CA ILE A 150 -1.88 7.97 6.31
C ILE A 150 -1.02 7.15 7.28
N GLN A 151 0.24 6.89 6.89
CA GLN A 151 1.25 6.27 7.71
C GLN A 151 2.61 6.92 7.49
N LEU A 152 3.46 6.88 8.52
CA LEU A 152 4.87 7.25 8.45
C LEU A 152 5.75 6.07 8.88
N PRO A 153 6.92 5.83 8.28
CA PRO A 153 7.82 4.77 8.72
C PRO A 153 8.50 5.12 10.06
N ILE A 154 8.74 4.10 10.89
CA ILE A 154 9.54 4.20 12.12
C ILE A 154 10.89 3.52 11.85
N GLY A 155 11.94 4.34 11.79
CA GLY A 155 13.25 3.93 11.32
C GLY A 155 13.32 3.85 9.79
N SER A 156 14.52 3.62 9.28
CA SER A 156 14.80 3.48 7.84
C SER A 156 15.70 2.28 7.61
N GLU A 157 15.64 1.72 6.40
CA GLU A 157 16.52 0.63 5.99
C GLU A 157 16.49 -0.55 6.99
N ASN A 158 17.65 -1.02 7.46
CA ASN A 158 17.74 -2.12 8.42
C ASN A 158 17.14 -1.79 9.80
N ASP A 159 17.04 -0.50 10.14
CA ASP A 159 16.47 -0.01 11.40
C ASP A 159 14.95 0.19 11.31
N PHE A 160 14.32 -0.15 10.17
CA PHE A 160 12.88 -0.12 10.03
C PHE A 160 12.20 -1.13 10.96
N ILE A 161 11.48 -0.61 11.95
CA ILE A 161 10.81 -1.41 12.99
C ILE A 161 9.29 -1.30 12.96
N GLY A 162 8.71 -0.37 12.22
CA GLY A 162 7.26 -0.18 12.27
C GLY A 162 6.74 0.99 11.48
N VAL A 163 5.46 1.28 11.65
CA VAL A 163 4.79 2.42 11.04
C VAL A 163 3.96 3.16 12.07
N ILE A 164 3.87 4.48 11.94
CA ILE A 164 2.91 5.30 12.68
C ILE A 164 1.60 5.26 11.90
N ASP A 165 0.52 4.81 12.54
CA ASP A 165 -0.84 4.96 12.03
C ASP A 165 -1.32 6.38 12.38
N LEU A 166 -1.37 7.26 11.38
CA LEU A 166 -1.82 8.64 11.56
C LEU A 166 -3.32 8.72 11.80
N VAL A 167 -4.12 7.71 11.47
CA VAL A 167 -5.58 7.73 11.73
C VAL A 167 -5.85 7.55 13.22
N ARG A 168 -5.13 6.62 13.87
CA ARG A 168 -5.27 6.29 15.30
C ARG A 168 -4.28 7.01 16.20
N MET A 169 -3.28 7.67 15.62
CA MET A 169 -2.13 8.26 16.32
C MET A 169 -1.42 7.25 17.24
N LYS A 170 -1.08 6.08 16.67
CA LYS A 170 -0.35 5.00 17.37
C LYS A 170 0.79 4.45 16.53
N ALA A 171 1.84 3.97 17.19
CA ALA A 171 2.90 3.23 16.54
C ALA A 171 2.52 1.74 16.44
N LEU A 172 2.66 1.18 15.24
CA LEU A 172 2.51 -0.25 14.95
C LEU A 172 3.91 -0.81 14.71
N THR A 173 4.42 -1.58 15.66
CA THR A 173 5.81 -2.03 15.67
C THR A 173 5.93 -3.55 15.50
N TRP A 174 6.95 -3.95 14.75
CA TRP A 174 7.43 -5.32 14.63
C TRP A 174 8.91 -5.34 14.97
N ARG A 175 9.21 -5.69 16.22
CA ARG A 175 10.58 -5.67 16.76
C ARG A 175 11.28 -7.01 16.51
N GLY A 176 12.55 -6.94 16.13
CA GLY A 176 13.36 -8.13 15.85
C GLY A 176 13.03 -8.80 14.51
N GLU A 177 13.37 -10.09 14.42
CA GLU A 177 13.04 -10.94 13.28
C GLU A 177 11.59 -11.40 13.41
N VAL A 178 10.74 -10.87 12.54
CA VAL A 178 9.29 -11.10 12.58
C VAL A 178 9.00 -12.49 12.03
N GLN A 179 8.56 -13.38 12.91
CA GLN A 179 8.16 -14.70 12.48
C GLN A 179 6.88 -14.62 11.66
N LYS A 180 6.72 -15.59 10.76
CA LYS A 180 5.58 -15.63 9.85
C LYS A 180 4.29 -15.74 10.66
N GLY A 181 3.43 -14.73 10.59
CA GLY A 181 2.12 -14.71 11.24
C GLY A 181 2.12 -14.05 12.61
N GLU A 182 3.26 -13.51 13.05
CA GLU A 182 3.28 -12.58 14.18
C GLU A 182 2.55 -11.29 13.83
N ASP A 183 1.76 -10.82 14.79
CA ASP A 183 1.07 -9.55 14.70
C ASP A 183 1.95 -8.42 15.23
N TYR A 184 1.62 -7.18 14.87
CA TYR A 184 2.31 -6.01 15.43
C TYR A 184 1.91 -5.75 16.87
N THR A 185 2.79 -5.09 17.60
CA THR A 185 2.46 -4.43 18.87
C THR A 185 1.98 -3.02 18.62
N VAL A 186 0.95 -2.59 19.37
CA VAL A 186 0.47 -1.21 19.37
C VAL A 186 1.14 -0.48 20.53
N GLU A 187 1.87 0.58 20.20
CA GLU A 187 2.67 1.37 21.14
C GLU A 187 2.36 2.87 20.97
N GLU A 188 2.85 3.69 21.90
CA GLU A 188 2.87 5.15 21.73
C GLU A 188 3.89 5.56 20.67
N ILE A 189 3.63 6.68 20.00
CA ILE A 189 4.54 7.25 19.00
C ILE A 189 5.85 7.66 19.69
N PRO A 190 7.03 7.27 19.16
CA PRO A 190 8.33 7.73 19.65
C PRO A 190 8.42 9.26 19.72
N GLU A 191 9.00 9.79 20.80
CA GLU A 191 9.02 11.24 21.07
C GLU A 191 9.66 12.06 19.93
N ASP A 192 10.70 11.51 19.31
CA ASP A 192 11.42 12.09 18.18
C ASP A 192 10.60 12.17 16.89
N LEU A 193 9.50 11.40 16.79
CA LEU A 193 8.62 11.36 15.63
C LEU A 193 7.25 12.01 15.89
N LYS A 194 6.96 12.46 17.12
CA LYS A 194 5.65 13.02 17.47
C LYS A 194 5.33 14.30 16.69
N GLU A 195 6.26 15.24 16.64
CA GLU A 195 6.08 16.52 15.93
C GLU A 195 5.80 16.27 14.45
N GLN A 196 6.56 15.37 13.82
CA GLN A 196 6.33 14.97 12.43
C GLN A 196 4.98 14.27 12.25
N ALA A 197 4.60 13.37 13.16
CA ALA A 197 3.30 12.71 13.10
C ALA A 197 2.14 13.71 13.23
N GLU A 198 2.26 14.73 14.09
CA GLU A 198 1.27 15.79 14.26
C GLU A 198 1.14 16.66 13.01
N GLU A 199 2.26 17.02 12.36
CA GLU A 199 2.25 17.76 11.09
C GLU A 199 1.49 17.00 10.00
N TYR A 200 1.83 15.73 9.77
CA TYR A 200 1.18 14.92 8.76
C TYR A 200 -0.27 14.55 9.14
N ARG A 201 -0.56 14.43 10.44
CA ARG A 201 -1.93 14.27 10.95
C ARG A 201 -2.79 15.49 10.64
N LEU A 202 -2.26 16.70 10.83
CA LEU A 202 -2.98 17.93 10.51
C LEU A 202 -3.33 18.00 9.02
N ALA A 203 -2.34 17.75 8.15
CA ALA A 203 -2.57 17.71 6.70
C ALA A 203 -3.58 16.61 6.30
N LEU A 204 -3.54 15.44 6.95
CA LEU A 204 -4.50 14.37 6.75
C LEU A 204 -5.92 14.82 7.13
N VAL A 205 -6.09 15.40 8.31
CA VAL A 205 -7.38 15.86 8.84
C VAL A 205 -7.95 16.98 7.98
N GLU A 206 -7.12 17.94 7.57
CA GLU A 206 -7.51 19.02 6.65
C GLU A 206 -8.05 18.45 5.33
N LYS A 207 -7.32 17.51 4.72
CA LYS A 207 -7.75 16.90 3.46
C LYS A 207 -9.04 16.09 3.60
N VAL A 208 -9.20 15.39 4.73
CA VAL A 208 -10.42 14.66 5.08
C VAL A 208 -11.60 15.61 5.26
N ALA A 209 -11.40 16.76 5.89
CA ALA A 209 -12.43 17.76 6.09
C ALA A 209 -12.94 18.32 4.75
N GLU A 210 -12.08 18.48 3.74
CA GLU A 210 -12.48 18.90 2.38
C GLU A 210 -13.41 17.92 1.66
N SER A 211 -13.54 16.68 2.14
CA SER A 211 -14.33 15.65 1.45
C SER A 211 -15.83 15.69 1.76
N ASP A 212 -16.25 16.40 2.81
CA ASP A 212 -17.63 16.41 3.32
C ASP A 212 -17.89 17.73 4.07
N ASP A 213 -18.97 18.44 3.69
CA ASP A 213 -19.29 19.77 4.25
C ASP A 213 -19.46 19.74 5.79
N GLU A 214 -19.99 18.65 6.36
CA GLU A 214 -20.14 18.51 7.81
C GLU A 214 -18.78 18.35 8.49
N LEU A 215 -17.85 17.61 7.87
CA LEU A 215 -16.49 17.45 8.38
C LEU A 215 -15.70 18.77 8.30
N MET A 216 -15.92 19.55 7.24
CA MET A 216 -15.34 20.89 7.09
C MET A 216 -15.82 21.84 8.18
N GLU A 217 -17.11 21.86 8.49
CA GLU A 217 -17.66 22.71 9.56
C GLU A 217 -17.06 22.35 10.93
N LEU A 218 -16.98 21.06 11.25
CA LEU A 218 -16.35 20.57 12.49
C LEU A 218 -14.88 21.01 12.57
N TYR A 219 -14.11 20.83 11.50
CA TYR A 219 -12.71 21.24 11.45
C TYR A 219 -12.53 22.75 11.67
N LEU A 220 -13.31 23.58 10.99
CA LEU A 220 -13.24 25.05 11.12
C LEU A 220 -13.67 25.54 12.51
N SER A 221 -14.54 24.79 13.20
CA SER A 221 -14.93 25.08 14.59
C SER A 221 -13.85 24.72 15.62
N GLY A 222 -12.78 24.04 15.21
CA GLY A 222 -11.71 23.57 16.08
C GLY A 222 -12.03 22.26 16.80
N GLU A 223 -13.08 21.55 16.38
CA GLU A 223 -13.42 20.23 16.92
C GLU A 223 -12.56 19.13 16.27
N GLU A 224 -12.08 18.18 17.07
CA GLU A 224 -11.30 17.05 16.57
C GLU A 224 -12.20 16.00 15.89
N LEU A 225 -11.85 15.63 14.65
CA LEU A 225 -12.52 14.54 13.94
C LEU A 225 -12.25 13.19 14.62
N THR A 226 -13.31 12.41 14.84
CA THR A 226 -13.20 11.05 15.34
C THR A 226 -12.54 10.12 14.32
N GLU A 227 -11.98 8.98 14.77
CA GLU A 227 -11.40 7.98 13.86
C GLU A 227 -12.38 7.48 12.80
N GLU A 228 -13.67 7.34 13.15
CA GLU A 228 -14.69 6.87 12.22
C GLU A 228 -14.99 7.89 11.12
N GLN A 229 -15.06 9.18 11.49
CA GLN A 229 -15.21 10.28 10.54
C GLN A 229 -14.01 10.36 9.60
N ILE A 230 -12.79 10.20 10.12
CA ILE A 230 -11.57 10.20 9.30
C ILE A 230 -11.56 9.03 8.33
N LYS A 231 -11.90 7.82 8.79
CA LYS A 231 -12.02 6.64 7.90
C LYS A 231 -13.09 6.84 6.84
N LYS A 232 -14.23 7.47 7.17
CA LYS A 232 -15.30 7.80 6.22
C LYS A 232 -14.81 8.79 5.15
N GLY A 233 -14.13 9.87 5.55
CA GLY A 233 -13.59 10.85 4.61
C GLY A 233 -12.49 10.28 3.72
N ILE A 234 -11.55 9.50 4.28
CA ILE A 234 -10.54 8.77 3.49
C ILE A 234 -11.21 7.88 2.44
N ARG A 235 -12.27 7.14 2.82
CA ARG A 235 -13.02 6.30 1.88
C ARG A 235 -13.61 7.10 0.73
N GLU A 236 -14.16 8.28 1.01
CA GLU A 236 -14.74 9.14 -0.03
C GLU A 236 -13.67 9.73 -0.96
N ILE A 237 -12.54 10.16 -0.39
CA ILE A 237 -11.36 10.62 -1.13
C ILE A 237 -10.87 9.54 -2.10
N VAL A 238 -10.74 8.30 -1.64
CA VAL A 238 -10.31 7.17 -2.50
C VAL A 238 -11.33 6.91 -3.61
N ARG A 239 -12.61 6.90 -3.27
CA ARG A 239 -13.69 6.59 -4.22
C ARG A 239 -13.82 7.64 -5.34
N THR A 240 -13.56 8.90 -5.02
CA THR A 240 -13.61 10.02 -5.97
C THR A 240 -12.29 10.24 -6.70
N GLY A 241 -11.20 9.64 -6.23
CA GLY A 241 -9.86 9.86 -6.78
C GLY A 241 -9.30 11.25 -6.47
N ALA A 242 -9.84 11.94 -5.46
CA ALA A 242 -9.42 13.30 -5.07
C ALA A 242 -8.01 13.33 -4.47
N ALA A 243 -7.63 12.25 -3.78
CA ALA A 243 -6.28 11.99 -3.30
C ALA A 243 -6.08 10.49 -3.09
N TYR A 244 -4.83 10.07 -2.89
CA TYR A 244 -4.44 8.66 -2.85
C TYR A 244 -3.73 8.37 -1.52
N PRO A 245 -4.37 7.65 -0.59
CA PRO A 245 -3.77 7.28 0.68
C PRO A 245 -2.45 6.54 0.49
N VAL A 246 -1.39 7.00 1.17
CA VAL A 246 -0.06 6.39 1.10
C VAL A 246 0.23 5.67 2.41
N LEU A 247 0.47 4.38 2.28
CA LEU A 247 0.91 3.46 3.32
C LEU A 247 2.35 3.02 3.03
N CYS A 248 3.02 2.45 4.03
CA CYS A 248 4.37 1.95 3.84
C CYS A 248 4.63 0.65 4.57
N GLY A 249 5.66 -0.08 4.13
CA GLY A 249 6.06 -1.31 4.78
C GLY A 249 7.15 -2.06 4.01
N SER A 250 7.46 -3.24 4.54
CA SER A 250 8.33 -4.21 3.89
C SER A 250 7.62 -5.55 3.83
N ALA A 251 7.08 -5.87 2.65
CA ALA A 251 6.51 -7.19 2.39
C ALA A 251 7.57 -8.29 2.57
N PHE A 252 8.84 -8.02 2.26
CA PHE A 252 9.92 -8.97 2.47
C PHE A 252 10.12 -9.29 3.96
N LYS A 253 10.18 -8.26 4.82
CA LYS A 253 10.38 -8.40 6.27
C LYS A 253 9.11 -8.67 7.07
N ASN A 254 7.96 -8.90 6.41
CA ASN A 254 6.66 -9.14 7.05
C ASN A 254 6.11 -7.96 7.88
N LYS A 255 6.48 -6.72 7.53
CA LYS A 255 6.09 -5.52 8.28
C LYS A 255 5.21 -4.61 7.42
N GLY A 256 4.08 -4.12 7.95
CA GLY A 256 3.24 -3.12 7.27
C GLY A 256 2.23 -3.66 6.24
N VAL A 257 2.21 -4.98 5.95
CA VAL A 257 1.19 -5.56 5.06
C VAL A 257 -0.16 -5.70 5.76
N GLN A 258 -0.18 -6.08 7.05
CA GLN A 258 -1.43 -6.26 7.80
C GLN A 258 -2.24 -4.96 7.98
N PRO A 259 -1.63 -3.78 8.22
CA PRO A 259 -2.37 -2.52 8.24
C PRO A 259 -2.81 -2.04 6.85
N MET A 260 -2.19 -2.52 5.78
CA MET A 260 -2.62 -2.24 4.41
C MET A 260 -3.87 -3.05 4.01
N LEU A 261 -4.04 -4.24 4.58
CA LEU A 261 -5.25 -5.07 4.47
C LEU A 261 -6.42 -4.58 5.35
#